data_AF-A0A6A4RPR7-F1
#
_entry.id   AF-A0A6A4RPR7-F1
#
_cell.length_a   1.000
_cell.length_b   1.000
_cell.length_c   1.000
_cell.angle_alpha   90.00
_cell.angle_beta   90.00
_cell.angle_gamma   90.00
#
_symmetry.space_group_name_H-M   'P 1'
#
loop_
_entity.id
_entity.type
_entity.pdbx_description
1 polymer ?
#
loop_
_entity_poly.entity_id
_entity_poly.type
_entity_poly.pdbx_seq_one_letter_code
_entity_poly.pdbx_strand_id
1 'polypeptide(L)' 'MEHGIVKDWNDMERIWQYVYSKEQLQTFSEEHPVLLTEAPLNPSKNREKAAEVFFETFNVPALFISMQAVLSL' A
#
# COMPACT_ATOMS: atom_id res chain seq x y z
N MET A 1 4.17 1.73 -12.15
CA MET A 1 5.32 1.22 -11.36
C MET A 1 6.43 0.82 -12.32
N GLU A 2 7.68 0.87 -11.90
CA GLU A 2 8.83 0.43 -12.70
C GLU A 2 9.80 -0.33 -11.79
N HIS A 3 10.17 -1.55 -12.14
CA HIS A 3 11.01 -2.45 -11.32
C HIS A 3 10.53 -2.60 -9.85
N GLY A 4 9.22 -2.66 -9.63
CA GLY A 4 8.64 -2.77 -8.28
C GLY A 4 8.62 -1.47 -7.48
N ILE A 5 9.10 -0.35 -8.05
CA ILE A 5 9.09 0.97 -7.43
C ILE A 5 7.92 1.80 -7.97
N VAL A 6 7.16 2.43 -7.08
CA VAL A 6 6.08 3.36 -7.44
C VAL A 6 6.69 4.63 -8.05
N LYS A 7 6.14 5.06 -9.20
CA LYS A 7 6.58 6.26 -9.93
C LYS A 7 5.47 7.32 -10.04
N ASP A 8 4.23 6.87 -10.12
CA ASP A 8 3.04 7.71 -10.08
C ASP A 8 2.17 7.27 -8.90
N TRP A 9 1.96 8.20 -7.97
CA TRP A 9 1.19 7.95 -6.74
C TRP A 9 -0.32 8.12 -6.94
N ASN A 10 -0.74 8.94 -7.91
CA ASN A 10 -2.17 9.10 -8.22
C ASN A 10 -2.73 7.80 -8.79
N ASP A 11 -1.97 7.18 -9.69
CA ASP A 11 -2.36 5.88 -10.25
C ASP A 11 -2.27 4.76 -9.21
N MET A 12 -1.28 4.81 -8.30
CA MET A 12 -1.19 3.82 -7.22
C MET A 12 -2.36 3.93 -6.24
N GLU A 13 -2.79 5.15 -5.89
CA GLU A 13 -3.94 5.38 -5.03
C GLU A 13 -5.23 4.88 -5.69
N ARG A 14 -5.42 5.11 -6.99
CA ARG A 14 -6.56 4.55 -7.75
C ARG A 14 -6.58 3.02 -7.71
N ILE A 15 -5.42 2.37 -7.78
CA ILE A 15 -5.34 0.90 -7.63
C ILE A 15 -5.82 0.49 -6.23
N TRP A 16 -5.39 1.16 -5.17
CA TRP A 16 -5.84 0.84 -3.81
C TRP A 16 -7.33 1.14 -3.59
N GLN A 17 -7.86 2.23 -4.15
CA GLN A 17 -9.30 2.50 -4.16
C GLN A 17 -10.07 1.36 -4.85
N TYR A 18 -9.55 0.84 -5.96
CA TYR A 18 -10.14 -0.31 -6.64
C TYR A 18 -10.07 -1.59 -5.79
N VAL A 19 -9.00 -1.82 -5.04
CA VAL A 19 -8.89 -2.99 -4.15
C VAL A 19 -9.96 -2.97 -3.04
N TYR A 20 -10.26 -1.81 -2.46
CA TYR A 20 -11.34 -1.67 -1.46
C TYR A 20 -12.75 -1.59 -2.07
N SER A 21 -12.87 -1.50 -3.39
CA SER A 21 -14.16 -1.37 -4.07
C SER A 21 -15.07 -2.60 -3.91
N LYS A 22 -16.32 -2.45 -4.34
CA LYS A 22 -17.32 -3.52 -4.31
C LYS A 22 -17.00 -4.67 -5.28
N GLU A 23 -16.16 -4.40 -6.28
CA GLU A 23 -15.72 -5.37 -7.27
C GLU A 23 -14.59 -6.27 -6.74
N GLN A 24 -13.96 -5.89 -5.63
CA GLN A 24 -12.81 -6.58 -5.04
C GLN A 24 -13.08 -7.00 -3.60
N LEU A 25 -12.47 -6.34 -2.60
CA LEU A 25 -12.56 -6.80 -1.21
C LEU A 25 -13.90 -6.57 -0.53
N GLN A 26 -14.74 -5.66 -1.06
CA GLN A 26 -16.05 -5.33 -0.48
C GLN A 26 -15.97 -4.94 1.01
N THR A 27 -14.93 -4.20 1.38
CA THR A 27 -14.71 -3.79 2.77
C THR A 27 -14.27 -2.34 2.88
N PHE A 28 -14.42 -1.76 4.07
CA PHE A 28 -13.97 -0.42 4.40
C PHE A 28 -12.54 -0.45 4.93
N SER A 29 -11.68 0.43 4.41
CA SER A 29 -10.27 0.45 4.77
C SER A 29 -10.04 0.79 6.24
N GLU A 30 -10.88 1.65 6.82
CA GLU A 30 -10.84 2.04 8.23
C GLU A 30 -11.15 0.90 9.22
N GLU A 31 -11.71 -0.21 8.76
CA GLU A 31 -12.06 -1.36 9.62
C GLU A 31 -10.93 -2.40 9.69
N HIS A 32 -9.87 -2.28 8.88
CA HIS A 32 -8.87 -3.35 8.72
C HIS A 32 -7.43 -2.86 8.67
N PRO A 33 -6.51 -3.47 9.45
CA PRO A 33 -5.08 -3.19 9.33
C PRO A 33 -4.53 -3.70 7.99
N VAL A 34 -3.48 -3.04 7.48
CA VAL A 34 -2.87 -3.36 6.19
C VAL A 34 -1.46 -3.88 6.34
N LEU A 35 -1.16 -4.96 5.62
CA LEU A 35 0.20 -5.42 5.33
C LEU A 35 0.55 -5.07 3.88
N LEU A 36 1.53 -4.21 3.67
CA LEU A 36 2.11 -3.97 2.35
C LEU A 36 3.43 -4.70 2.18
N THR A 37 3.72 -4.99 0.92
CA THR A 37 5.02 -5.52 0.52
C THR A 37 5.79 -4.46 -0.27
N GLU A 38 7.10 -4.43 -0.12
CA GLU A 38 7.99 -3.54 -0.89
C GLU A 38 9.12 -4.32 -1.58
N ALA A 39 9.58 -3.76 -2.70
CA ALA A 39 10.74 -4.26 -3.40
C ALA A 39 12.04 -4.03 -2.58
N PRO A 40 13.07 -4.87 -2.76
CA PRO A 40 14.40 -4.58 -2.23
C PRO A 40 14.87 -3.19 -2.68
N LEU A 41 15.48 -2.44 -1.76
CA LEU A 41 16.00 -1.09 -2.00
C LEU A 41 14.94 -0.03 -2.35
N ASN A 42 13.68 -0.23 -1.93
CA ASN A 42 12.67 0.82 -2.01
C ASN A 42 13.12 2.08 -1.21
N PRO A 43 13.12 3.28 -1.82
CA PRO A 43 13.50 4.50 -1.09
C PRO A 43 12.62 4.74 0.13
N SER A 44 13.21 5.22 1.24
CA SER A 44 12.45 5.50 2.47
C SER A 44 11.29 6.47 2.23
N LYS A 45 11.50 7.47 1.35
CA LYS A 45 10.46 8.43 0.95
C LYS A 45 9.23 7.78 0.32
N ASN A 46 9.40 6.68 -0.40
CA ASN A 46 8.26 5.94 -0.95
C ASN A 46 7.50 5.21 0.16
N ARG A 47 8.21 4.68 1.15
CA ARG A 47 7.58 4.07 2.32
C ARG A 47 6.79 5.10 3.13
N GLU A 48 7.36 6.29 3.33
CA GLU A 48 6.68 7.43 3.96
C GLU A 48 5.43 7.84 3.17
N LYS A 49 5.53 7.96 1.84
CA LYS A 49 4.38 8.33 1.00
C LYS A 49 3.29 7.26 1.00
N ALA A 50 3.66 5.97 1.02
CA ALA A 50 2.69 4.89 1.19
C ALA A 50 1.98 5.01 2.55
N ALA A 51 2.73 5.25 3.62
CA ALA A 51 2.14 5.43 4.96
C ALA A 51 1.19 6.65 5.01
N GLU A 52 1.59 7.78 4.42
CA GLU A 52 0.75 8.97 4.28
C GLU A 52 -0.59 8.64 3.60
N VAL A 53 -0.54 7.99 2.44
CA VAL A 53 -1.76 7.61 1.70
C VAL A 53 -2.64 6.66 2.53
N PHE A 54 -2.08 5.61 3.12
CA PHE A 54 -2.86 4.63 3.88
C PHE A 54 -3.48 5.20 5.16
N PHE A 55 -2.77 6.06 5.89
CA PHE A 55 -3.31 6.65 7.11
C PHE A 55 -4.20 7.86 6.82
N GLU A 56 -3.79 8.79 5.97
CA GLU A 56 -4.51 10.07 5.79
C GLU A 56 -5.67 9.95 4.80
N THR A 57 -5.54 9.11 3.77
CA THR A 57 -6.59 8.93 2.76
C THR A 57 -7.49 7.75 3.09
N PHE A 58 -6.90 6.59 3.38
CA PHE A 58 -7.65 5.36 3.64
C PHE A 58 -8.02 5.15 5.11
N ASN A 59 -7.53 5.99 6.03
CA ASN A 59 -7.83 5.92 7.46
C ASN A 59 -7.60 4.53 8.09
N VAL A 60 -6.61 3.77 7.60
CA VAL A 60 -6.38 2.41 8.10
C VAL A 60 -5.97 2.43 9.59
N PRO A 61 -6.46 1.48 10.40
CA PRO A 61 -6.18 1.44 11.84
C PRO A 61 -4.72 1.07 12.16
N ALA A 62 -4.03 0.37 11.25
CA ALA A 62 -2.61 0.08 11.37
C ALA A 62 -2.01 -0.27 10.00
N LEU A 63 -0.69 -0.08 9.87
CA LEU A 63 0.07 -0.40 8.67
C LEU A 63 1.39 -1.08 9.04
N PHE A 64 1.69 -2.20 8.40
CA PHE A 64 3.01 -2.82 8.42
C PHE A 64 3.54 -2.99 6.99
N ILE A 65 4.83 -2.74 6.79
CA ILE A 65 5.48 -2.82 5.48
C ILE A 65 6.67 -3.77 5.59
N SER A 66 6.71 -4.80 4.76
CA SER A 66 7.78 -5.81 4.76
C SER A 66 8.34 -6.04 3.36
N MET A 67 9.61 -6.46 3.28
CA MET A 67 10.23 -6.83 2.01
C MET A 67 9.63 -8.14 1.49
N GLN A 68 9.29 -8.16 0.20
CA GLN A 68 8.70 -9.34 -0.47
C GLN A 68 9.54 -10.61 -0.28
N ALA A 69 10.86 -10.50 -0.42
CA ALA A 69 11.77 -11.63 -0.27
C ALA A 69 11.77 -12.23 1.14
N VAL A 70 11.55 -11.41 2.17
CA VAL A 70 11.51 -11.88 3.57
C VAL A 70 10.24 -12.67 3.84
N LEU A 71 9.11 -12.27 3.26
CA LEU A 71 7.82 -12.96 3.42
C LEU A 71 7.73 -14.28 2.64
N SER A 72 8.66 -14.52 1.72
CA SER A 72 8.68 -15.71 0.85
C SER A 72 9.58 -16.83 1.37
N LEU A 73 10.33 -16.59 2.45
CA LEU A 73 11.19 -17.57 3.13
C LEU A 73 10.38 -18.50 4.03
#